data_AF-A0A0G0R4M6-F1
#
_entry.id   AF-A0A0G0R4M6-F1
#
_cell.length_a   1.000
_cell.length_b   1.000
_cell.length_c   1.000
_cell.angle_alpha   90.00
_cell.angle_beta   90.00
_cell.angle_gamma   90.00
#
_symmetry.space_group_name_H-M   'P 1'
#
loop_
_entity.id
_entity.type
_entity.pdbx_description
1 polymer ?
#
loop_
_entity_poly.entity_id
_entity_poly.type
_entity_poly.pdbx_seq_one_letter_code
_entity_poly.pdbx_strand_id
1 'polypeptide(L)' 'MKKKSNNYAYIDGANLHRGIAGFGWKLDYRRFRVWLSEKYGVSHAYIFIGLIAKYSDLYKYLQECGYTIVFK' A
#
# COMPACT_ATOMS: atom_id res chain seq x y z
N MET A 1 -26.01 -11.14 1.08
CA MET A 1 -24.79 -10.48 1.58
C MET A 1 -23.60 -11.03 0.79
N LYS A 2 -22.79 -10.18 0.12
CA LYS A 2 -21.55 -10.65 -0.54
C LYS A 2 -20.61 -11.19 0.55
N LYS A 3 -20.13 -12.44 0.39
CA LYS A 3 -19.14 -13.06 1.28
C LYS A 3 -17.93 -12.12 1.35
N LYS A 4 -17.56 -11.62 2.54
CA LYS A 4 -16.33 -10.83 2.71
C LYS A 4 -15.16 -11.69 2.23
N SER A 5 -14.51 -11.29 1.14
CA SER A 5 -13.33 -11.98 0.64
C SER A 5 -12.20 -11.79 1.64
N ASN A 6 -11.67 -12.89 2.15
CA ASN A 6 -10.54 -12.92 3.07
C ASN A 6 -9.22 -12.80 2.29
N ASN A 7 -9.15 -11.84 1.36
CA ASN A 7 -7.98 -11.64 0.51
C ASN A 7 -7.07 -10.56 1.12
N TYR A 8 -5.78 -10.86 1.14
CA TYR A 8 -4.74 -10.09 1.82
C TYR A 8 -3.66 -9.72 0.79
N ALA A 9 -3.23 -8.47 0.81
CA ALA A 9 -2.11 -8.01 -0.01
C ALA A 9 -0.87 -7.80 0.88
N TYR A 10 0.26 -8.32 0.44
CA TYR A 10 1.57 -8.10 1.05
C TYR A 10 2.44 -7.40 0.00
N ILE A 11 2.82 -6.16 0.27
CA ILE A 11 3.40 -5.26 -0.72
C ILE A 11 4.81 -4.86 -0.29
N ASP A 12 5.80 -5.18 -1.12
CA ASP A 12 7.14 -4.60 -0.98
C ASP A 12 7.11 -3.13 -1.45
N GLY A 13 7.09 -2.20 -0.49
CA GLY A 13 6.99 -0.77 -0.78
C GLY A 13 8.22 -0.23 -1.50
N ALA A 14 9.40 -0.81 -1.24
CA ALA A 14 10.64 -0.37 -1.87
C ALA A 14 10.72 -0.81 -3.34
N ASN A 15 10.31 -2.05 -3.64
CA ASN A 15 10.22 -2.53 -5.02
C ASN A 15 9.14 -1.78 -5.80
N LEU A 16 7.96 -1.58 -5.21
CA LEU A 16 6.86 -0.83 -5.83
C LEU A 16 7.28 0.60 -6.19
N HIS A 17 7.92 1.32 -5.26
CA HIS A 17 8.38 2.67 -5.50
C HIS A 17 9.41 2.75 -6.62
N ARG A 18 10.45 1.89 -6.60
CA ARG A 18 11.48 1.85 -7.64
C ARG A 18 10.91 1.49 -9.01
N GLY A 19 9.99 0.53 -9.07
CA GLY A 19 9.33 0.13 -10.31
C GLY A 19 8.56 1.29 -10.94
N ILE A 20 7.69 1.94 -10.16
CA ILE A 20 6.88 3.07 -10.64
C ILE A 20 7.76 4.26 -11.04
N ALA A 21 8.79 4.57 -10.25
CA ALA A 21 9.74 5.63 -10.57
C ALA A 21 10.52 5.35 -11.86
N GLY A 22 10.89 4.09 -12.12
CA GLY A 22 11.55 3.68 -13.36
C GLY A 22 10.72 3.93 -14.62
N PHE A 23 9.39 3.98 -14.49
CA PHE A 23 8.47 4.36 -15.58
C PHE A 23 8.17 5.87 -15.63
N GLY A 24 8.81 6.69 -14.78
CA GLY A 24 8.54 8.12 -14.69
C GLY A 24 7.16 8.45 -14.10
N TRP A 25 6.53 7.50 -13.42
CA TRP A 25 5.19 7.68 -12.85
C TRP A 25 5.28 8.01 -11.36
N LYS A 26 4.19 8.57 -10.84
CA LYS A 26 3.98 8.76 -9.40
C LYS A 26 2.74 7.98 -8.98
N LEU A 27 2.90 7.05 -8.04
CA LEU A 27 1.80 6.25 -7.54
C LEU A 27 0.92 7.08 -6.59
N ASP A 28 -0.38 7.08 -6.84
CA ASP A 28 -1.38 7.48 -5.84
C ASP A 28 -1.77 6.26 -5.00
N TYR A 29 -1.26 6.21 -3.77
CA TYR A 29 -1.50 5.09 -2.85
C TYR A 29 -2.96 4.96 -2.42
N ARG A 30 -3.70 6.07 -2.35
CA ARG A 30 -5.13 6.04 -1.99
C ARG A 30 -5.93 5.36 -3.10
N ARG A 31 -5.70 5.77 -4.35
CA ARG A 31 -6.34 5.14 -5.52
C ARG A 31 -5.91 3.69 -5.67
N PHE A 32 -4.63 3.39 -5.45
CA PHE A 32 -4.14 2.01 -5.50
C PHE A 32 -4.82 1.11 -4.45
N ARG A 33 -5.05 1.61 -3.23
CA ARG A 33 -5.76 0.86 -2.19
C ARG A 33 -7.21 0.56 -2.57
N VAL A 34 -7.92 1.54 -3.15
CA VAL A 34 -9.29 1.36 -3.66
C VAL A 34 -9.31 0.30 -4.74
N TRP A 35 -8.41 0.41 -5.73
CA TRP A 35 -8.31 -0.54 -6.82
C TRP A 35 -8.03 -1.97 -6.35
N LEU A 36 -7.14 -2.18 -5.36
CA LEU A 36 -6.92 -3.50 -4.77
C LEU A 36 -8.19 -4.07 -4.13
N SER A 37 -9.00 -3.21 -3.49
CA SER A 37 -10.27 -3.61 -2.89
C SER A 37 -11.30 -4.00 -3.95
N GLU A 38 -11.48 -3.17 -4.97
CA GLU A 38 -12.50 -3.36 -6.01
C GLU A 38 -12.15 -4.50 -6.97
N LYS A 39 -10.89 -4.57 -7.41
CA LYS A 39 -10.44 -5.53 -8.42
C LYS A 39 -10.24 -6.92 -7.86
N TYR A 40 -9.67 -7.02 -6.66
CA TYR A 40 -9.25 -8.30 -6.08
C TYR A 40 -9.95 -8.64 -4.76
N GLY A 41 -10.84 -7.78 -4.26
CA GLY A 41 -11.50 -8.01 -2.98
C GLY A 41 -10.52 -7.98 -1.79
N VAL A 42 -9.41 -7.24 -1.90
CA VAL A 42 -8.42 -7.14 -0.82
C VAL A 42 -9.04 -6.40 0.37
N SER A 43 -9.19 -7.11 1.47
CA SER A 43 -9.72 -6.59 2.73
C SER A 43 -8.62 -5.98 3.59
N HIS A 44 -7.41 -6.56 3.58
CA HIS A 44 -6.25 -6.09 4.35
C HIS A 44 -5.03 -5.94 3.44
N ALA A 45 -4.32 -4.83 3.54
CA ALA A 45 -3.12 -4.58 2.76
C ALA A 45 -1.97 -4.19 3.68
N TYR A 46 -0.91 -5.00 3.70
CA TYR A 46 0.32 -4.76 4.43
C TYR A 46 1.36 -4.19 3.47
N ILE A 47 2.01 -3.10 3.87
CA ILE A 47 3.12 -2.53 3.10
C ILE A 47 4.40 -2.58 3.93
N PHE A 48 5.43 -3.21 3.39
CA PHE A 48 6.74 -3.34 4.00
C PHE A 48 7.61 -2.18 3.55
N ILE A 49 8.17 -1.44 4.50
CA ILE A 49 9.01 -0.27 4.23
C ILE A 49 10.07 -0.10 5.33
N GLY A 50 11.22 0.49 5.00
CA GLY A 50 12.24 0.81 6.00
C GLY A 50 11.79 1.92 6.94
N LEU A 51 12.20 1.84 8.21
CA LEU A 51 11.96 2.89 9.21
C LEU A 51 13.02 4.00 9.11
N ILE A 52 12.60 5.20 8.72
CA ILE A 52 13.45 6.37 8.56
C ILE A 52 12.67 7.58 9.10
N ALA A 53 13.20 8.21 10.14
CA ALA A 53 12.49 9.25 10.91
C ALA A 53 11.92 10.39 10.03
N LYS A 54 12.64 10.79 8.98
CA LYS A 54 12.22 11.86 8.06
C LYS A 54 10.96 11.55 7.22
N TYR A 55 10.48 10.30 7.24
CA TYR A 55 9.33 9.86 6.45
C TYR A 55 8.05 9.67 7.30
N SER A 56 7.99 10.27 8.48
CA SER A 56 6.80 10.25 9.36
C SER A 56 5.50 10.59 8.62
N ASP A 57 5.53 11.60 7.77
CA ASP A 57 4.33 12.06 7.04
C ASP A 57 3.88 11.04 5.99
N LEU A 58 4.83 10.36 5.34
CA LEU A 58 4.53 9.27 4.42
C LEU A 58 3.88 8.10 5.17
N TYR A 59 4.40 7.74 6.35
CA TYR A 59 3.82 6.65 7.13
C TYR A 59 2.39 6.98 7.56
N LYS A 60 2.16 8.19 8.06
CA LYS A 60 0.82 8.67 8.40
C LYS A 60 -0.12 8.61 7.18
N TYR A 61 0.32 9.11 6.04
CA TYR A 61 -0.46 9.09 4.81
C TYR A 61 -0.81 7.66 4.35
N LEU A 62 0.13 6.72 4.40
CA LEU A 62 -0.12 5.31 4.05
C LEU A 62 -1.13 4.66 5.01
N GLN A 63 -1.04 4.93 6.30
CA GLN A 63 -2.03 4.46 7.29
C GLN A 63 -3.42 5.04 7.01
N GLU A 64 -3.53 6.35 6.72
CA GLU A 64 -4.78 7.02 6.35
C GLU A 64 -5.35 6.53 5.01
N CYS A 65 -4.52 5.97 4.14
CA CYS A 65 -4.97 5.29 2.94
C CYS A 65 -5.55 3.90 3.24
N GLY A 66 -5.28 3.32 4.41
CA GLY A 66 -5.76 2.00 4.82
C GLY A 66 -4.74 0.88 4.63
N TYR A 67 -3.44 1.20 4.67
CA TYR A 67 -2.37 0.21 4.73
C TYR A 67 -1.92 -0.04 6.17
N THR A 68 -1.66 -1.30 6.49
CA THR A 68 -0.90 -1.66 7.69
C THR A 68 0.58 -1.61 7.36
N ILE A 69 1.31 -0.72 8.02
CA ILE A 69 2.75 -0.57 7.79
C ILE A 69 3.50 -1.63 8.61
N VAL A 70 4.43 -2.32 7.96
CA VAL A 70 5.37 -3.24 8.61
C VAL A 70 6.77 -2.71 8.35
N PHE A 71 7.46 -2.31 9.42
CA PHE A 71 8.84 -1.85 9.31
C PHE A 71 9.79 -3.06 9.16
N LYS A 72 10.74 -2.96 8.23
CA LYS A 72 11.83 -3.90 8.00
C LYS A 72 13.18 -3.22 8.12
#